data_AF-A0A0S7C4N4-F1
#
_entry.id   AF-A0A0S7C4N4-F1
#
_cell.length_a   1.000
_cell.length_b   1.000
_cell.length_c   1.000
_cell.angle_alpha   90.00
_cell.angle_beta   90.00
_cell.angle_gamma   90.00
#
_symmetry.space_group_name_H-M   'P 1'
#
loop_
_entity.id
_entity.type
_entity.pdbx_description
1 polymer ?
#
loop_
_entity_poly.entity_id
_entity_poly.type
_entity_poly.pdbx_seq_one_letter_code
_entity_poly.pdbx_strand_id
1 'polypeptide(L)'
;METADLKKQYKEELRQLQIELIRLQKRIQDQHLRLAIIFEGRDTAGKGGAIYRFTRYLNPRAMRVVALPKPTEVEKGQWYFQRYIKELPNPGEIVFFDRSWYNRAVVEPVMGFCTKEQYELFLKQAPVFEQMLLEDGIILIKFWFSINITEQKVRIEDRINNPLKVWKLSTVDLKAQQMWDEFTWYKNQMFLRTHRPDNPWVIVKGNDKPVARMEAMRYVLARMDYPEKAQARVSFEPNPEIINIFDPSMI
;
A
#
# COMPACT_ATOMS: atom_id res chain seq x y z
N MET A 1 26.42 4.11 21.76
CA MET A 1 26.00 2.76 22.19
C MET A 1 24.51 2.53 21.92
N GLU A 2 23.63 3.43 22.36
CA GLU A 2 22.16 3.37 22.19
C GLU A 2 21.69 3.19 20.73
N THR A 3 22.30 3.89 19.77
CA THR A 3 21.93 3.81 18.34
C THR A 3 22.29 2.49 17.65
N ALA A 4 23.30 1.77 18.15
CA ALA A 4 23.68 0.47 17.61
C ALA A 4 22.73 -0.63 18.10
N ASP A 5 22.28 -0.51 19.36
CA ASP A 5 21.38 -1.46 19.98
C ASP A 5 19.95 -1.33 19.41
N LEU A 6 19.46 -0.09 19.22
CA LEU A 6 18.20 0.17 18.51
C LEU A 6 18.19 -0.41 17.08
N LYS A 7 19.30 -0.30 16.36
CA LYS A 7 19.45 -0.91 15.03
C LYS A 7 19.43 -2.44 15.09
N LYS A 8 19.98 -3.04 16.15
CA LYS A 8 19.99 -4.49 16.35
C LYS A 8 18.58 -4.98 16.68
N GLN A 9 17.89 -4.32 17.60
CA GLN A 9 16.50 -4.61 17.97
C GLN A 9 15.57 -4.51 16.75
N TYR A 10 15.66 -3.43 15.97
CA TYR A 10 14.91 -3.28 14.72
C TYR A 10 15.12 -4.45 13.75
N LYS A 11 16.38 -4.86 13.55
CA LYS A 11 16.70 -5.97 12.63
C LYS A 11 16.12 -7.29 13.11
N GLU A 12 16.18 -7.53 14.41
CA GLU A 12 15.64 -8.75 15.01
C GLU A 12 14.11 -8.78 14.91
N GLU A 13 13.45 -7.68 15.24
CA GLU A 13 12.00 -7.59 15.16
C GLU A 13 11.48 -7.72 13.72
N LEU A 14 12.12 -7.02 12.77
CA LEU A 14 11.81 -7.18 11.35
C LEU A 14 12.00 -8.64 10.90
N ARG A 15 13.04 -9.32 11.38
CA ARG A 15 13.28 -10.73 11.09
C ARG A 15 12.14 -11.59 11.63
N GLN A 16 11.69 -11.37 12.86
CA GLN A 16 10.56 -12.10 13.43
C GLN A 16 9.27 -11.89 12.63
N LEU A 17 8.95 -10.64 12.27
CA LEU A 17 7.79 -10.35 11.40
C LEU A 17 7.87 -11.06 10.05
N GLN A 18 9.07 -11.15 9.47
CA GLN A 18 9.27 -11.85 8.20
C GLN A 18 9.15 -13.37 8.33
N ILE A 19 9.50 -13.96 9.47
CA ILE A 19 9.23 -15.37 9.77
C ILE A 19 7.71 -15.61 9.81
N GLU A 20 6.97 -14.73 10.47
CA GLU A 20 5.51 -14.81 10.53
C GLU A 20 4.85 -14.61 9.15
N LEU A 21 5.41 -13.77 8.27
CA LEU A 21 4.94 -13.65 6.89
C LEU A 21 5.11 -14.96 6.10
N ILE A 22 6.18 -15.73 6.35
CA ILE A 22 6.37 -17.05 5.72
C ILE A 22 5.30 -18.04 6.22
N ARG A 23 5.00 -18.02 7.51
CA ARG A 23 3.93 -18.85 8.12
C ARG A 23 2.56 -18.49 7.56
N LEU A 24 2.29 -17.20 7.42
CA LEU A 24 1.09 -16.69 6.76
C LEU A 24 1.01 -17.14 5.30
N GLN A 25 2.12 -17.06 4.55
CA GLN A 25 2.14 -17.51 3.16
C GLN A 25 1.82 -19.00 3.04
N LYS A 26 2.42 -19.84 3.89
CA LYS A 26 2.12 -21.27 3.94
C LYS A 26 0.63 -21.52 4.17
N ARG A 27 0.05 -20.82 5.15
CA ARG A 27 -1.38 -20.87 5.43
C ARG A 27 -2.23 -20.50 4.21
N ILE A 28 -1.88 -19.41 3.52
CA ILE A 28 -2.59 -18.96 2.34
C ILE A 28 -2.57 -20.03 1.24
N GLN A 29 -1.43 -20.68 1.03
CA GLN A 29 -1.29 -21.78 0.07
C GLN A 29 -2.10 -23.02 0.48
N ASP A 30 -1.96 -23.49 1.72
CA ASP A 30 -2.60 -24.71 2.23
C ASP A 30 -4.14 -24.62 2.19
N GLN A 31 -4.68 -23.40 2.30
CA GLN A 31 -6.12 -23.15 2.27
C GLN A 31 -6.63 -22.48 1.01
N HIS A 32 -5.79 -22.28 0.00
CA HIS A 32 -6.18 -21.61 -1.22
C HIS A 32 -6.77 -20.20 -1.01
N LEU A 33 -6.37 -19.53 0.08
CA LEU A 33 -6.79 -18.15 0.35
C LEU A 33 -6.20 -17.20 -0.70
N ARG A 34 -6.82 -16.04 -0.85
CA ARG A 34 -6.44 -15.05 -1.86
C ARG A 34 -6.26 -13.70 -1.17
N LEU A 35 -5.03 -13.20 -1.13
CA LEU A 35 -4.70 -11.96 -0.42
C LEU A 35 -4.21 -10.90 -1.40
N ALA A 36 -4.90 -9.76 -1.45
CA ALA A 36 -4.47 -8.57 -2.19
C ALA A 36 -4.13 -7.44 -1.20
N ILE A 37 -2.93 -6.86 -1.33
CA ILE A 37 -2.49 -5.74 -0.49
C ILE A 37 -2.15 -4.56 -1.40
N ILE A 38 -2.92 -3.48 -1.25
CA ILE A 38 -2.75 -2.23 -1.97
C ILE A 38 -1.87 -1.28 -1.18
N PHE A 39 -0.81 -0.80 -1.82
CA PHE A 39 0.07 0.25 -1.30
C PHE A 39 -0.19 1.53 -2.08
N GLU A 40 -0.99 2.42 -1.49
CA GLU A 40 -1.15 3.81 -1.92
C GLU A 40 -0.45 4.75 -0.94
N GLY A 41 -0.42 6.04 -1.30
CA GLY A 41 0.24 7.07 -0.50
C GLY A 41 0.99 8.07 -1.35
N ARG A 42 1.45 9.14 -0.71
CA ARG A 42 2.17 10.22 -1.39
C ARG A 42 3.40 9.72 -2.14
N ASP A 43 3.82 10.49 -3.13
CA ASP A 43 5.10 10.26 -3.76
C ASP A 43 6.21 10.37 -2.74
N THR A 44 7.19 9.48 -2.86
CA THR A 44 8.29 9.28 -1.90
C THR A 44 7.91 8.70 -0.52
N ALA A 45 6.63 8.41 -0.24
CA ALA A 45 6.17 7.95 1.08
C ALA A 45 6.76 6.60 1.54
N GLY A 46 7.32 5.80 0.63
CA GLY A 46 8.09 4.59 0.98
C GLY A 46 7.46 3.26 0.56
N LYS A 47 6.37 3.29 -0.21
CA LYS A 47 5.60 2.15 -0.74
C LYS A 47 6.46 0.99 -1.25
N GLY A 48 7.18 1.16 -2.36
CA GLY A 48 8.05 0.11 -2.91
C GLY A 48 9.14 -0.38 -1.94
N GLY A 49 9.60 0.48 -1.03
CA GLY A 49 10.53 0.06 0.03
C GLY A 49 9.88 -0.81 1.11
N ALA A 50 8.58 -0.63 1.36
CA ALA A 50 7.80 -1.51 2.21
C ALA A 50 7.51 -2.84 1.51
N ILE A 51 7.02 -2.81 0.27
CA ILE A 51 6.79 -4.02 -0.54
C ILE A 51 8.06 -4.87 -0.59
N TYR A 52 9.22 -4.26 -0.87
CA TYR A 52 10.51 -4.97 -0.87
C TYR A 52 10.82 -5.69 0.46
N ARG A 53 10.43 -5.12 1.61
CA ARG A 53 10.63 -5.78 2.90
C ARG A 53 9.62 -6.89 3.15
N PHE A 54 8.37 -6.72 2.71
CA PHE A 54 7.36 -7.79 2.79
C PHE A 54 7.79 -9.01 1.98
N THR A 55 8.24 -8.80 0.75
CA THR A 55 8.46 -9.88 -0.21
C THR A 55 9.84 -10.54 -0.11
N ARG A 56 10.79 -9.94 0.62
CA ARG A 56 12.20 -10.33 0.66
C ARG A 56 12.46 -11.84 0.86
N TYR A 57 11.65 -12.49 1.70
CA TYR A 57 11.82 -13.90 2.07
C TYR A 57 10.61 -14.78 1.74
N LEU A 58 9.59 -14.21 1.07
CA LEU A 58 8.43 -14.98 0.64
C LEU A 58 8.79 -15.87 -0.55
N ASN A 59 8.14 -17.03 -0.66
CA ASN A 59 8.25 -17.91 -1.81
C ASN A 59 7.72 -17.19 -3.06
N PRO A 60 8.55 -16.94 -4.09
CA PRO A 60 8.16 -16.20 -5.28
C PRO A 60 7.13 -16.93 -6.16
N ARG A 61 6.87 -18.22 -5.93
CA ARG A 61 5.87 -18.99 -6.70
C ARG A 61 4.43 -18.73 -6.27
N ALA A 62 4.24 -18.15 -5.09
CA ALA A 62 2.93 -17.88 -4.49
C ALA A 62 2.81 -16.41 -4.05
N MET A 63 3.55 -15.53 -4.71
CA MET A 63 3.41 -14.09 -4.54
C MET A 63 3.76 -13.34 -5.82
N ARG A 64 3.11 -12.20 -6.04
CA ARG A 64 3.42 -11.28 -7.13
C ARG A 64 3.45 -9.83 -6.66
N VAL A 65 4.29 -9.03 -7.29
CA VAL A 65 4.28 -7.57 -7.16
C VAL A 65 3.77 -6.98 -8.47
N VAL A 66 2.67 -6.25 -8.39
CA VAL A 66 2.01 -5.60 -9.53
C VAL A 66 2.37 -4.12 -9.50
N ALA A 67 3.08 -3.66 -10.53
CA ALA A 67 3.45 -2.27 -10.73
C ALA A 67 3.17 -1.87 -12.19
N LEU A 68 1.90 -1.71 -12.53
CA LEU A 68 1.48 -1.46 -13.91
C LEU A 68 2.00 -0.10 -14.41
N PRO A 69 2.50 -0.02 -15.66
CA PRO A 69 2.86 1.25 -16.28
C PRO A 69 1.60 2.06 -16.62
N LYS A 70 1.82 3.25 -17.18
CA LYS A 70 0.74 4.08 -17.77
C LYS A 70 -0.09 3.22 -18.74
N PRO A 71 -1.43 3.39 -18.76
CA PRO A 71 -2.28 2.58 -19.64
C PRO A 71 -1.96 2.87 -21.11
N THR A 72 -1.95 1.82 -21.92
CA THR A 72 -1.91 1.88 -23.39
C THR A 72 -3.18 2.52 -23.96
N GLU A 73 -3.17 2.92 -25.22
CA GLU A 73 -4.38 3.47 -25.87
C GLU A 73 -5.56 2.49 -25.85
N VAL A 74 -5.28 1.18 -26.00
CA VAL A 74 -6.30 0.14 -25.89
C VAL A 74 -6.86 0.06 -24.46
N GLU A 75 -6.00 0.06 -23.43
CA GLU A 75 -6.44 0.03 -22.03
C GLU A 75 -7.19 1.31 -21.61
N LYS A 76 -6.89 2.46 -22.21
CA LYS A 76 -7.66 3.70 -21.99
C LYS A 76 -9.08 3.61 -22.53
N GLY A 77 -9.30 2.85 -23.61
CA GLY A 77 -10.62 2.58 -24.18
C GLY A 77 -11.40 1.46 -23.49
N GLN A 78 -10.77 0.73 -22.56
CA GLN A 78 -11.42 -0.34 -21.79
C GLN A 78 -12.15 0.19 -20.56
N TRP A 79 -12.94 -0.67 -19.93
CA TRP A 79 -13.37 -0.41 -18.57
C TRP A 79 -12.17 -0.32 -17.64
N TYR A 80 -12.13 0.71 -16.78
CA TYR A 80 -10.93 1.09 -16.04
C TYR A 80 -10.34 -0.04 -15.17
N PHE A 81 -11.20 -0.83 -14.53
CA PHE A 81 -10.77 -1.93 -13.65
C PHE A 81 -10.28 -3.16 -14.42
N GLN A 82 -10.55 -3.27 -15.74
CA GLN A 82 -10.30 -4.47 -16.53
C GLN A 82 -8.83 -4.92 -16.49
N ARG A 83 -7.89 -3.98 -16.57
CA ARG A 83 -6.45 -4.31 -16.50
C ARG A 83 -6.01 -4.77 -15.12
N TYR A 84 -6.67 -4.28 -14.06
CA TYR A 84 -6.35 -4.64 -12.68
C TYR A 84 -6.95 -5.98 -12.28
N ILE A 85 -8.12 -6.32 -12.82
CA ILE A 85 -8.78 -7.61 -12.58
C ILE A 85 -7.90 -8.78 -13.00
N LYS A 86 -7.17 -8.63 -14.12
CA LYS A 86 -6.20 -9.63 -14.60
C LYS A 86 -5.07 -9.92 -13.60
N GLU A 87 -4.83 -8.99 -12.68
CA GLU A 87 -3.74 -9.05 -11.72
C GLU A 87 -4.18 -9.54 -10.33
N LEU A 88 -5.47 -9.82 -10.12
CA LEU A 88 -5.98 -10.31 -8.85
C LEU A 88 -5.34 -11.66 -8.44
N PRO A 89 -5.29 -11.96 -7.12
CA PRO A 89 -4.69 -13.19 -6.61
C PRO A 89 -5.43 -14.45 -7.08
N ASN A 90 -4.66 -15.43 -7.56
CA ASN A 90 -5.11 -16.81 -7.75
C ASN A 90 -5.24 -17.54 -6.40
N PRO A 91 -5.94 -18.68 -6.32
CA PRO A 91 -6.02 -19.47 -5.10
C PRO A 91 -4.63 -19.82 -4.54
N GLY A 92 -4.36 -19.41 -3.29
CA GLY A 92 -3.07 -19.61 -2.63
C GLY A 92 -2.03 -18.52 -2.89
N GLU A 93 -2.43 -17.38 -3.45
CA GLU A 93 -1.53 -16.30 -3.86
C GLU A 93 -1.66 -15.03 -2.99
N ILE A 94 -0.51 -14.37 -2.76
CA ILE A 94 -0.44 -13.00 -2.22
C ILE A 94 -0.04 -12.02 -3.33
N VAL A 95 -0.85 -11.02 -3.62
CA VAL A 95 -0.54 -9.98 -4.60
C VAL A 95 -0.34 -8.63 -3.93
N PHE A 96 0.82 -8.03 -4.14
CA PHE A 96 1.20 -6.70 -3.66
C PHE A 96 1.07 -5.69 -4.80
N PHE A 97 0.18 -4.72 -4.66
CA PHE A 97 -0.03 -3.65 -5.65
C PHE A 97 0.80 -2.41 -5.26
N ASP A 98 1.87 -2.09 -6.02
CA ASP A 98 2.57 -0.80 -5.92
C ASP A 98 1.83 0.24 -6.75
N ARG A 99 0.94 0.97 -6.07
CA ARG A 99 -0.24 1.62 -6.65
C ARG A 99 -1.26 0.62 -7.22
N SER A 100 -2.46 1.11 -7.49
CA SER A 100 -3.61 0.30 -7.83
C SER A 100 -4.59 1.05 -8.74
N TRP A 101 -5.85 0.61 -8.80
CA TRP A 101 -6.94 1.37 -9.40
C TRP A 101 -7.15 2.73 -8.72
N TYR A 102 -6.64 2.95 -7.52
CA TYR A 102 -6.69 4.27 -6.86
C TYR A 102 -5.82 5.35 -7.51
N ASN A 103 -5.06 5.04 -8.56
CA ASN A 103 -4.47 6.05 -9.44
C ASN A 103 -5.52 7.09 -9.90
N ARG A 104 -6.73 6.63 -10.26
CA ARG A 104 -7.83 7.51 -10.68
C ARG A 104 -8.44 8.32 -9.56
N ALA A 105 -8.21 7.95 -8.31
CA ALA A 105 -8.73 8.71 -7.17
C ALA A 105 -7.88 9.93 -6.82
N VAL A 106 -6.59 9.92 -7.20
CA VAL A 106 -5.61 10.91 -6.74
C VAL A 106 -4.73 11.42 -7.88
N VAL A 107 -3.83 10.58 -8.41
CA VAL A 107 -2.81 11.05 -9.35
C VAL A 107 -3.42 11.49 -10.68
N GLU A 108 -4.35 10.71 -11.25
CA GLU A 108 -4.95 11.05 -12.54
C GLU A 108 -5.69 12.38 -12.52
N PRO A 109 -6.60 12.68 -11.58
CA PRO A 109 -7.33 13.95 -11.62
C PRO A 109 -6.45 15.16 -11.22
N VAL A 110 -5.47 15.00 -10.31
CA VAL A 110 -4.49 16.06 -10.01
C VAL A 110 -3.69 16.43 -11.26
N MET A 111 -3.27 15.43 -12.04
CA MET A 111 -2.41 15.63 -13.21
C MET A 111 -3.18 15.83 -14.53
N GLY A 112 -4.52 15.81 -14.50
CA GLY A 112 -5.36 15.92 -15.70
C GLY A 112 -5.31 14.71 -16.63
N PHE A 113 -5.01 13.51 -16.11
CA PHE A 113 -4.98 12.26 -16.88
C PHE A 113 -6.35 11.55 -16.98
N CYS A 114 -7.37 12.07 -16.31
CA CYS A 114 -8.75 11.63 -16.47
C CYS A 114 -9.69 12.84 -16.49
N THR A 115 -10.87 12.65 -17.08
CA THR A 115 -11.96 13.63 -17.05
C THR A 115 -12.64 13.64 -15.69
N LYS A 116 -13.38 14.71 -15.39
CA LYS A 116 -14.18 14.79 -14.16
C LYS A 116 -15.21 13.66 -14.09
N GLU A 117 -15.82 13.33 -15.22
CA GLU A 117 -16.82 12.26 -15.34
C GLU A 117 -16.20 10.90 -15.05
N GLN A 118 -14.98 10.63 -15.54
CA GLN A 118 -14.25 9.40 -15.23
C GLN A 118 -13.86 9.30 -13.75
N TYR A 119 -13.45 10.42 -13.13
CA TYR A 119 -13.13 10.50 -11.71
C TYR A 119 -14.35 10.18 -10.82
N GLU A 120 -15.48 10.85 -11.07
CA GLU A 120 -16.72 10.63 -10.30
C GLU A 120 -17.26 9.22 -10.49
N LEU A 121 -17.22 8.70 -11.74
CA LEU A 121 -17.61 7.33 -12.03
C LEU A 121 -16.73 6.32 -11.28
N PHE A 122 -15.41 6.56 -11.23
CA PHE A 122 -14.50 5.72 -10.48
C PHE A 122 -14.83 5.70 -8.99
N LEU A 123 -15.06 6.87 -8.36
CA LEU A 123 -15.39 6.93 -6.94
C LEU A 123 -16.72 6.26 -6.61
N LYS A 124 -17.67 6.23 -7.55
CA LYS A 124 -18.91 5.45 -7.44
C LYS A 124 -18.66 3.94 -7.59
N GLN A 125 -17.81 3.53 -8.53
CA GLN A 125 -17.59 2.12 -8.87
C GLN A 125 -16.61 1.42 -7.92
N ALA A 126 -15.57 2.09 -7.43
CA ALA A 126 -14.51 1.45 -6.64
C ALA A 126 -15.04 0.71 -5.39
N PRO A 127 -15.93 1.29 -4.57
CA PRO A 127 -16.49 0.56 -3.42
C PRO A 127 -17.31 -0.66 -3.83
N VAL A 128 -18.07 -0.57 -4.93
CA VAL A 128 -18.87 -1.68 -5.45
C VAL A 128 -17.97 -2.78 -5.99
N PHE A 129 -16.93 -2.41 -6.74
CA PHE A 129 -15.93 -3.34 -7.25
C PHE A 129 -15.25 -4.08 -6.10
N GLU A 130 -14.79 -3.37 -5.07
CA GLU A 130 -14.15 -3.99 -3.91
C GLU A 130 -15.10 -4.90 -3.13
N GLN A 131 -16.36 -4.50 -2.97
CA GLN A 131 -17.38 -5.35 -2.34
C GLN A 131 -17.50 -6.71 -3.04
N MET A 132 -17.55 -6.72 -4.38
CA MET A 132 -17.60 -7.96 -5.15
C MET A 132 -16.36 -8.85 -4.91
N LEU A 133 -15.17 -8.25 -4.73
CA LEU A 133 -13.95 -9.01 -4.42
C LEU A 133 -14.01 -9.65 -3.03
N LEU A 134 -14.50 -8.89 -2.04
CA LEU A 134 -14.64 -9.37 -0.66
C LEU A 134 -15.67 -10.50 -0.56
N GLU A 135 -16.82 -10.36 -1.24
CA GLU A 135 -17.87 -11.37 -1.29
C GLU A 135 -17.41 -12.68 -1.95
N ASP A 136 -16.56 -12.57 -2.97
CA ASP A 136 -15.91 -13.72 -3.61
C ASP A 136 -14.86 -14.39 -2.69
N GLY A 137 -14.40 -13.70 -1.64
CA GLY A 137 -13.44 -14.21 -0.66
C GLY A 137 -12.00 -13.78 -0.88
N ILE A 138 -11.76 -12.73 -1.68
CA ILE A 138 -10.46 -12.05 -1.71
C ILE A 138 -10.34 -11.21 -0.44
N ILE A 139 -9.28 -11.45 0.31
CA ILE A 139 -8.90 -10.63 1.45
C ILE A 139 -8.18 -9.40 0.90
N LEU A 140 -8.77 -8.22 1.08
CA LEU A 140 -8.23 -6.96 0.57
C LEU A 140 -7.76 -6.07 1.72
N ILE A 141 -6.50 -5.60 1.64
CA ILE A 141 -5.92 -4.64 2.59
C ILE A 141 -5.49 -3.39 1.83
N LYS A 142 -5.96 -2.21 2.26
CA LYS A 142 -5.67 -0.91 1.62
C LYS A 142 -4.82 0.00 2.50
N PHE A 143 -3.53 0.12 2.19
CA PHE A 143 -2.63 1.03 2.90
C PHE A 143 -2.53 2.39 2.20
N TRP A 144 -2.56 3.46 2.99
CA TRP A 144 -2.14 4.79 2.59
C TRP A 144 -0.90 5.22 3.40
N PHE A 145 0.26 5.26 2.75
CA PHE A 145 1.49 5.77 3.35
C PHE A 145 1.47 7.31 3.36
N SER A 146 1.36 7.88 4.55
CA SER A 146 1.28 9.32 4.79
C SER A 146 2.63 9.88 5.23
N ILE A 147 3.10 10.93 4.57
CA ILE A 147 4.25 11.73 5.00
C ILE A 147 3.85 13.20 5.04
N ASN A 148 4.60 14.01 5.78
CA ASN A 148 4.44 15.47 5.75
C ASN A 148 5.23 16.12 4.59
N ILE A 149 4.94 17.39 4.31
CA ILE A 149 5.50 18.12 3.16
C ILE A 149 7.02 18.28 3.27
N THR A 150 7.51 18.50 4.49
CA THR A 150 8.93 18.65 4.81
C THR A 150 9.71 17.36 4.54
N GLU A 151 9.20 16.22 5.00
CA GLU A 151 9.80 14.90 4.74
C GLU A 151 9.77 14.57 3.25
N GLN A 152 8.68 14.91 2.54
CA GLN A 152 8.61 14.70 1.10
C GLN A 152 9.70 15.52 0.38
N LYS A 153 9.89 16.80 0.74
CA LYS A 153 10.93 17.66 0.18
C LYS A 153 12.32 17.07 0.37
N VAL A 154 12.66 16.68 1.61
CA VAL A 154 13.94 16.04 1.94
C VAL A 154 14.17 14.77 1.11
N ARG A 155 13.14 13.95 0.92
CA ARG A 155 13.25 12.72 0.11
C ARG A 155 13.40 12.98 -1.39
N ILE A 156 12.84 14.06 -1.91
CA ILE A 156 13.03 14.47 -3.31
C ILE A 156 14.47 14.95 -3.48
N GLU A 157 14.99 15.78 -2.58
CA GLU A 157 16.38 16.24 -2.60
C GLU A 157 17.38 15.08 -2.49
N ASP A 158 17.16 14.10 -1.60
CA ASP A 158 17.96 12.88 -1.52
C ASP A 158 17.91 12.06 -2.82
N ARG A 159 16.77 12.02 -3.53
CA ARG A 159 16.69 11.32 -4.83
C ARG A 159 17.47 12.04 -5.92
N ILE A 160 17.47 13.38 -5.94
CA ILE A 160 18.22 14.20 -6.90
C ILE A 160 19.73 14.00 -6.69
N ASN A 161 20.17 14.02 -5.43
CA ASN A 161 21.60 13.99 -5.08
C ASN A 161 22.18 12.58 -4.98
N ASN A 162 21.38 11.51 -5.13
CA ASN A 162 21.82 10.13 -4.98
C ASN A 162 21.74 9.35 -6.31
N PRO A 163 22.89 8.99 -6.91
CA PRO A 163 22.93 8.26 -8.19
C PRO A 163 22.16 6.93 -8.19
N LEU A 164 22.03 6.26 -7.03
CA LEU A 164 21.31 4.99 -6.91
C LEU A 164 19.78 5.17 -6.81
N LYS A 165 19.31 6.41 -6.66
CA LYS A 165 17.89 6.74 -6.48
C LYS A 165 17.34 7.68 -7.55
N VAL A 166 18.19 8.29 -8.38
CA VAL A 166 17.80 9.27 -9.40
C VAL A 166 16.74 8.72 -10.37
N TRP A 167 16.82 7.43 -10.71
CA TRP A 167 15.85 6.74 -11.56
C TRP A 167 14.42 6.72 -10.98
N LYS A 168 14.25 6.97 -9.67
CA LYS A 168 12.94 7.04 -9.00
C LYS A 168 12.25 8.39 -9.16
N LEU A 169 12.94 9.40 -9.70
CA LEU A 169 12.34 10.71 -9.94
C LEU A 169 11.44 10.66 -11.17
N SER A 170 10.26 11.24 -11.02
CA SER A 170 9.30 11.43 -12.10
C SER A 170 8.96 12.91 -12.25
N THR A 171 8.37 13.30 -13.38
CA THR A 171 7.83 14.66 -13.55
C THR A 171 6.70 14.95 -12.58
N VAL A 172 5.98 13.91 -12.13
CA VAL A 172 4.95 14.02 -11.08
C VAL A 172 5.61 14.35 -9.74
N ASP A 173 6.70 13.67 -9.39
CA ASP A 173 7.41 13.89 -8.11
C ASP A 173 7.86 15.36 -7.95
N LEU A 174 8.35 15.98 -9.04
CA LEU A 174 8.81 17.37 -9.02
C LEU A 174 7.67 18.37 -8.86
N LYS A 175 6.48 18.07 -9.40
CA LYS A 175 5.28 18.89 -9.25
C LYS A 175 4.52 18.63 -7.94
N ALA A 176 4.70 17.45 -7.34
CA ALA A 176 3.94 17.01 -6.17
C ALA A 176 4.09 17.93 -4.95
N GLN A 177 5.24 18.62 -4.82
CA GLN A 177 5.45 19.63 -3.77
C GLN A 177 4.60 20.88 -4.01
N GLN A 178 4.49 21.35 -5.25
CA GLN A 178 3.69 22.52 -5.61
C GLN A 178 2.19 22.23 -5.52
N MET A 179 1.79 21.00 -5.86
CA MET A 179 0.38 20.57 -5.89
C MET A 179 -0.05 19.88 -4.59
N TRP A 180 0.62 20.19 -3.47
CA TRP A 180 0.45 19.46 -2.21
C TRP A 180 -1.01 19.47 -1.73
N ASP A 181 -1.67 20.62 -1.87
CA ASP A 181 -3.04 20.84 -1.40
C ASP A 181 -4.05 20.13 -2.31
N GLU A 182 -3.85 20.13 -3.63
CA GLU A 182 -4.67 19.36 -4.57
C GLU A 182 -4.56 17.86 -4.28
N PHE A 183 -3.34 17.34 -4.11
CA PHE A 183 -3.14 15.93 -3.70
C PHE A 183 -3.83 15.63 -2.37
N THR A 184 -3.81 16.57 -1.42
CA THR A 184 -4.47 16.42 -0.12
C THR A 184 -5.99 16.37 -0.30
N TRP A 185 -6.55 17.25 -1.12
CA TRP A 185 -7.98 17.31 -1.42
C TRP A 185 -8.47 16.02 -2.06
N TYR A 186 -7.82 15.54 -3.13
CA TYR A 186 -8.23 14.31 -3.80
C TYR A 186 -8.07 13.07 -2.92
N LYS A 187 -7.01 12.99 -2.10
CA LYS A 187 -6.87 11.94 -1.07
C LYS A 187 -8.03 11.98 -0.07
N ASN A 188 -8.40 13.16 0.42
CA ASN A 188 -9.52 13.30 1.35
C ASN A 188 -10.85 12.83 0.71
N GLN A 189 -11.12 13.21 -0.55
CA GLN A 189 -12.29 12.73 -1.29
C GLN A 189 -12.27 11.21 -1.48
N MET A 190 -11.12 10.64 -1.84
CA MET A 190 -10.94 9.19 -1.95
C MET A 190 -11.29 8.48 -0.64
N PHE A 191 -10.78 8.95 0.50
CA PHE A 191 -11.08 8.36 1.80
C PHE A 191 -12.57 8.44 2.13
N LEU A 192 -13.18 9.62 2.03
CA LEU A 192 -14.60 9.83 2.35
C LEU A 192 -15.53 8.95 1.50
N ARG A 193 -15.19 8.71 0.23
CA ARG A 193 -16.06 7.99 -0.71
C ARG A 193 -15.81 6.48 -0.75
N THR A 194 -14.61 6.02 -0.38
CA THR A 194 -14.19 4.61 -0.55
C THR A 194 -13.75 3.91 0.73
N HIS A 195 -13.77 4.60 1.87
CA HIS A 195 -13.69 3.94 3.17
C HIS A 195 -14.99 3.19 3.47
N ARG A 196 -14.84 1.97 4.01
CA ARG A 196 -15.93 1.15 4.54
C ARG A 196 -15.46 0.45 5.83
N PRO A 197 -16.34 0.19 6.80
CA PRO A 197 -15.95 -0.52 8.03
C PRO A 197 -15.38 -1.94 7.80
N ASP A 198 -15.91 -2.64 6.80
CA ASP A 198 -15.49 -3.99 6.40
C ASP A 198 -14.22 -4.00 5.53
N ASN A 199 -13.95 -2.93 4.77
CA ASN A 199 -12.70 -2.72 4.04
C ASN A 199 -12.16 -1.29 4.22
N PRO A 200 -11.55 -1.02 5.39
CA PRO A 200 -11.14 0.32 5.76
C PRO A 200 -9.85 0.74 5.06
N TRP A 201 -9.71 2.05 4.88
CA TRP A 201 -8.41 2.66 4.61
C TRP A 201 -7.52 2.68 5.85
N VAL A 202 -6.29 2.22 5.67
CA VAL A 202 -5.29 2.07 6.73
C VAL A 202 -4.18 3.07 6.51
N ILE A 203 -4.17 4.11 7.33
CA ILE A 203 -3.17 5.18 7.25
C ILE A 203 -1.92 4.72 7.98
N VAL A 204 -0.79 4.70 7.27
CA VAL A 204 0.54 4.39 7.81
C VAL A 204 1.35 5.68 7.87
N LYS A 205 1.73 6.14 9.07
CA LYS A 205 2.63 7.29 9.22
C LYS A 205 4.03 6.90 8.77
N GLY A 206 4.40 7.37 7.57
CA GLY A 206 5.56 6.95 6.80
C GLY A 206 6.81 7.81 6.97
N ASN A 207 6.83 8.78 7.89
CA ASN A 207 7.99 9.65 8.10
C ASN A 207 9.22 8.83 8.51
N ASP A 208 9.08 7.94 9.48
CA ASP A 208 10.08 6.92 9.79
C ASP A 208 9.84 5.68 8.91
N LYS A 209 10.69 5.47 7.91
CA LYS A 209 10.55 4.32 6.98
C LYS A 209 10.71 2.98 7.69
N PRO A 210 11.77 2.70 8.48
CA PRO A 210 11.87 1.49 9.29
C PRO A 210 10.58 1.15 10.06
N VAL A 211 10.06 2.08 10.85
CA VAL A 211 8.88 1.87 11.70
C VAL A 211 7.64 1.61 10.85
N ALA A 212 7.37 2.46 9.85
CA ALA A 212 6.21 2.32 8.96
C ALA A 212 6.13 0.95 8.28
N ARG A 213 7.28 0.37 7.91
CA ARG A 213 7.35 -0.95 7.27
C ARG A 213 6.97 -2.07 8.23
N MET A 214 7.53 -2.05 9.44
CA MET A 214 7.24 -3.07 10.46
C MET A 214 5.79 -3.00 10.89
N GLU A 215 5.27 -1.80 11.13
CA GLU A 215 3.89 -1.62 11.58
C GLU A 215 2.87 -2.01 10.49
N ALA A 216 3.17 -1.75 9.21
CA ALA A 216 2.37 -2.28 8.12
C ALA A 216 2.37 -3.82 8.10
N MET A 217 3.51 -4.48 8.35
CA MET A 217 3.58 -5.95 8.45
C MET A 217 2.78 -6.48 9.62
N ARG A 218 2.94 -5.87 10.81
CA ARG A 218 2.14 -6.21 11.99
C ARG A 218 0.66 -6.14 11.70
N TYR A 219 0.23 -5.07 11.05
CA TYR A 219 -1.17 -4.90 10.69
C TYR A 219 -1.73 -6.05 9.84
N VAL A 220 -1.00 -6.45 8.80
CA VAL A 220 -1.39 -7.60 7.97
C VAL A 220 -1.43 -8.88 8.82
N LEU A 221 -0.39 -9.14 9.61
CA LEU A 221 -0.30 -10.34 10.44
C LEU A 221 -1.37 -10.38 11.55
N ALA A 222 -1.75 -9.23 12.11
CA ALA A 222 -2.80 -9.10 13.11
C ALA A 222 -4.16 -9.53 12.57
N ARG A 223 -4.45 -9.14 11.32
CA ARG A 223 -5.71 -9.41 10.61
C ARG A 223 -5.90 -10.84 10.16
N MET A 224 -4.81 -11.59 10.06
CA MET A 224 -4.82 -12.94 9.52
C MET A 224 -4.68 -13.97 10.63
N ASP A 225 -5.46 -15.04 10.59
CA ASP A 225 -5.28 -16.19 11.48
C ASP A 225 -4.48 -17.30 10.79
N TYR A 226 -3.53 -17.90 11.52
CA TYR A 226 -2.69 -18.98 11.03
C TYR A 226 -2.16 -19.84 12.19
N PRO A 227 -1.97 -21.16 11.99
CA PRO A 227 -1.78 -22.13 13.08
C PRO A 227 -0.65 -21.83 14.08
N GLU A 228 0.42 -21.19 13.63
CA GLU A 228 1.63 -20.95 14.44
C GLU A 228 1.66 -19.57 15.10
N LYS A 229 0.62 -18.74 14.91
CA LYS A 229 0.57 -17.35 15.36
C LYS A 229 0.72 -17.20 16.88
N ALA A 230 0.16 -18.12 17.66
CA ALA A 230 0.26 -18.11 19.13
C ALA A 230 1.69 -18.33 19.66
N GLN A 231 2.60 -18.83 18.82
CA GLN A 231 4.00 -19.10 19.17
C GLN A 231 4.94 -17.98 18.70
N ALA A 232 4.37 -16.89 18.17
CA ALA A 232 5.15 -15.77 17.66
C ALA A 232 5.95 -15.09 18.78
N ARG A 233 7.19 -14.72 18.46
CA ARG A 233 8.10 -14.00 19.39
C ARG A 233 8.03 -12.49 19.23
N VAL A 234 6.96 -12.01 18.60
CA VAL A 234 6.76 -10.60 18.26
C VAL A 234 5.30 -10.24 18.49
N SER A 235 5.05 -9.01 18.94
CA SER A 235 3.68 -8.51 19.04
C SER A 235 3.11 -8.21 17.66
N PHE A 236 1.85 -8.55 17.46
CA PHE A 236 1.09 -8.18 16.27
C PHE A 236 0.27 -6.90 16.46
N GLU A 237 0.18 -6.37 17.69
CA GLU A 237 -0.54 -5.14 17.96
C GLU A 237 0.16 -3.97 17.26
N PRO A 238 -0.47 -3.35 16.25
CA PRO A 238 0.14 -2.23 15.57
C PRO A 238 0.16 -1.02 16.49
N ASN A 239 1.24 -0.25 16.47
CA ASN A 239 1.33 0.99 17.23
C ASN A 239 0.25 1.98 16.73
N PRO A 240 -0.71 2.40 17.58
CA PRO A 240 -1.81 3.29 17.17
C PRO A 240 -1.34 4.70 16.80
N GLU A 241 -0.12 5.08 17.18
CA GLU A 241 0.50 6.33 16.73
C GLU A 241 1.03 6.24 15.29
N ILE A 242 1.23 5.03 14.75
CA ILE A 242 1.79 4.81 13.41
C ILE A 242 0.72 4.29 12.45
N ILE A 243 -0.17 3.41 12.92
CA ILE A 243 -1.26 2.83 12.13
C ILE A 243 -2.58 3.38 12.63
N ASN A 244 -3.30 4.05 11.73
CA ASN A 244 -4.62 4.62 12.03
C ASN A 244 -5.62 4.10 11.00
N ILE A 245 -6.78 3.65 11.48
CA ILE A 245 -7.93 3.46 10.61
C ILE A 245 -8.47 4.86 10.28
N PHE A 246 -8.73 5.13 9.01
CA PHE A 246 -9.34 6.40 8.63
C PHE A 246 -10.70 6.56 9.32
N ASP A 247 -10.90 7.71 9.95
CA ASP A 247 -12.17 8.13 10.52
C ASP A 247 -12.63 9.40 9.78
N PRO A 248 -13.86 9.43 9.22
CA PRO A 248 -14.41 10.61 8.55
C PRO A 248 -14.36 11.89 9.37
N SER A 249 -14.37 11.83 10.70
CA SER A 249 -14.25 13.00 11.60
C SER A 249 -12.87 13.66 11.58
N MET A 250 -11.86 13.03 10.98
CA MET A 250 -10.50 13.57 10.87
C MET A 250 -10.31 14.61 9.77
N ILE A 251 -11.32 14.88 8.93
CA ILE A 251 -11.25 15.76 7.75
C ILE A 251 -12.43 16.73 7.72
#